data_AF-A0A8S4QF45-F1
#
_entry.id   AF-A0A8S4QF45-F1
#
_cell.length_a   1.000
_cell.length_b   1.000
_cell.length_c   1.000
_cell.angle_alpha   90.00
_cell.angle_beta   90.00
_cell.angle_gamma   90.00
#
_symmetry.space_group_name_H-M   'P 1'
#
loop_
_entity.id
_entity.type
_entity.pdbx_description
1 polymer ?
#
loop_
_entity_poly.entity_id
_entity_poly.type
_entity_poly.pdbx_seq_one_letter_code
_entity_poly.pdbx_strand_id
1 'polypeptide(L)'
;TISAMGGKLTRSSISRQLRRSVHEQSARSWLSASDLECVLCTNTYRSPVSTPCGHTYCRECIERSLFYNKKCALCLSSLENFNVAEISCESVPEVQPQGEVLKQSGVLAGTSPT
;
A
#
# COMPACT_ATOMS: atom_id res chain seq x y z
N THR A 1 43.20 15.43 25.17
CA THR A 1 41.84 15.35 25.74
C THR A 1 40.91 14.94 24.61
N ILE A 2 40.21 13.81 24.74
CA ILE A 2 39.28 13.35 23.70
C ILE A 2 37.95 14.06 24.01
N SER A 3 37.71 15.20 23.37
CA SER A 3 36.47 15.95 23.53
C SER A 3 35.31 15.14 22.95
N ALA A 4 34.40 14.70 23.84
CA ALA A 4 33.18 14.00 23.47
C ALA A 4 32.20 14.98 22.80
N MET A 5 32.25 15.07 21.47
CA MET A 5 31.27 15.78 20.65
C MET A 5 30.02 14.89 20.52
N GLY A 6 29.23 14.75 21.59
CA GLY A 6 28.05 13.88 21.61
C GLY A 6 26.87 14.60 22.22
N GLY A 7 26.22 15.48 21.45
CA GLY A 7 24.98 16.14 21.89
C GLY A 7 23.91 15.12 22.25
N LYS A 8 23.38 15.17 23.48
CA LYS A 8 22.31 14.28 23.93
C LYS A 8 21.01 14.67 23.21
N LEU A 9 20.58 13.85 22.27
CA LEU A 9 19.30 14.00 21.59
C LEU A 9 18.17 13.85 22.63
N THR A 10 17.35 14.89 22.80
CA THR A 10 16.23 14.87 23.75
C THR A 10 15.10 13.97 23.25
N ARG A 11 14.25 13.44 24.16
CA ARG A 11 13.06 12.64 23.79
C ARG A 11 12.20 13.36 22.73
N SER A 12 12.05 14.68 22.85
CA SER A 12 11.33 15.53 21.90
C SER A 12 12.03 15.61 20.53
N SER A 13 13.37 15.63 20.49
CA SER A 13 14.16 15.64 19.26
C SER A 13 14.11 14.30 18.54
N ILE A 14 14.23 13.18 19.29
CA ILE A 14 14.09 11.82 18.78
C ILE A 14 12.69 11.62 18.20
N SER A 15 11.64 12.01 18.94
CA SER A 15 10.25 11.90 18.47
C SER A 15 10.03 12.68 17.16
N ARG A 16 10.60 13.89 17.05
CA ARG A 16 10.52 14.70 15.82
C ARG A 16 11.24 14.04 14.64
N GLN A 17 12.39 13.42 14.88
CA GLN A 17 13.18 12.74 13.85
C GLN A 17 12.46 11.48 13.34
N LEU A 18 11.91 10.66 14.23
CA LEU A 18 11.10 9.49 13.85
C LEU A 18 9.88 9.88 13.00
N ARG A 19 9.14 10.93 13.39
CA ARG A 19 7.98 11.40 12.61
C ARG A 19 8.37 11.77 11.18
N ARG A 20 9.52 12.44 11.00
CA ARG A 20 10.05 12.77 9.66
C ARG A 20 10.38 11.51 8.86
N SER A 21 11.09 10.56 9.46
CA SER A 21 11.45 9.30 8.79
C SER A 21 10.23 8.44 8.41
N VAL A 22 9.18 8.42 9.22
CA VAL A 22 7.93 7.71 8.88
C VAL A 22 7.21 8.39 7.72
N HIS A 23 7.10 9.73 7.74
CA HIS A 23 6.49 10.48 6.64
C HIS A 23 7.22 10.26 5.31
N GLU A 24 8.55 10.31 5.35
CA GLU A 24 9.42 10.10 4.20
C GLU A 24 9.32 8.66 3.65
N GLN A 25 9.16 7.65 4.52
CA GLN A 25 8.94 6.27 4.10
C GLN A 25 7.52 6.02 3.58
N SER A 26 6.53 6.71 4.12
CA SER A 26 5.16 6.66 3.63
C SER A 26 5.01 7.30 2.25
N ALA A 27 5.88 8.25 1.90
CA ALA A 27 5.91 8.89 0.59
C ALA A 27 6.68 8.09 -0.46
N ARG A 28 7.41 7.04 -0.06
CA ARG A 28 8.10 6.14 -0.99
C ARG A 28 7.12 5.12 -1.55
N SER A 29 7.09 5.00 -2.87
CA SER A 29 6.54 3.79 -3.49
C SER A 29 7.50 2.64 -3.23
N TRP A 30 7.05 1.62 -2.49
CA TRP A 30 7.81 0.40 -2.25
C TRP A 30 7.78 -0.56 -3.44
N LEU A 31 6.91 -0.31 -4.41
CA LEU A 31 6.77 -1.08 -5.65
C LEU A 31 7.07 -0.20 -6.86
N SER A 32 7.77 -0.76 -7.83
CA SER A 32 7.94 -0.21 -9.17
C SER A 32 6.81 -0.67 -10.10
N ALA A 33 6.62 0.02 -11.22
CA ALA A 33 5.65 -0.39 -12.24
C ALA A 33 5.93 -1.81 -12.78
N SER A 34 7.20 -2.21 -12.81
CA SER A 34 7.64 -3.55 -13.21
C SER A 34 7.23 -4.65 -12.23
N ASP A 35 6.97 -4.32 -10.97
CA ASP A 35 6.49 -5.30 -9.98
C ASP A 35 5.00 -5.63 -10.19
N LEU A 36 4.31 -4.89 -11.06
CA LEU A 36 2.87 -4.96 -11.28
C LEU A 36 2.53 -5.36 -12.71
N GLU A 37 3.29 -6.26 -13.32
CA GLU A 37 3.13 -6.66 -14.71
C GLU A 37 2.34 -7.97 -14.89
N CYS A 38 1.43 -7.97 -15.86
CA CYS A 38 0.67 -9.14 -16.26
C CYS A 38 1.49 -10.03 -17.21
N VAL A 39 1.61 -11.32 -16.90
CA VAL A 39 2.40 -12.27 -17.69
C VAL A 39 1.83 -12.56 -19.09
N LEU A 40 0.55 -12.25 -19.32
CA LEU A 40 -0.10 -12.48 -20.63
C LEU A 40 0.09 -11.33 -21.61
N CYS A 41 0.22 -10.10 -21.12
CA CYS A 41 0.34 -8.90 -21.97
C CYS A 41 1.57 -8.06 -21.70
N THR A 42 2.43 -8.48 -20.76
CA THR A 42 3.71 -7.82 -20.38
C THR A 42 3.56 -6.32 -20.12
N ASN A 43 2.43 -5.92 -19.55
CA ASN A 43 2.08 -4.55 -19.23
C ASN A 43 1.56 -4.51 -17.79
N THR A 44 1.60 -3.32 -17.18
CA THR A 44 1.03 -3.11 -15.86
C THR A 44 -0.43 -3.57 -15.80
N TYR A 45 -0.84 -4.23 -14.71
CA TYR A 45 -2.18 -4.80 -14.57
C TYR A 45 -3.29 -3.79 -14.83
N ARG A 46 -4.21 -4.13 -15.75
CA ARG A 46 -5.46 -3.41 -15.98
C ARG A 46 -6.62 -4.25 -15.43
N SER A 47 -7.26 -3.77 -14.37
CA SER A 47 -8.29 -4.51 -13.62
C SER A 47 -7.80 -5.91 -13.24
N PRO A 48 -6.84 -6.03 -12.32
CA PRO A 48 -6.27 -7.33 -11.94
C PRO A 48 -7.36 -8.26 -11.40
N VAL A 49 -7.30 -9.52 -11.80
CA VAL A 49 -8.15 -10.61 -11.32
C VAL A 49 -7.25 -11.75 -10.88
N SER A 50 -7.42 -12.18 -9.64
CA SER A 50 -6.71 -13.34 -9.08
C SER A 50 -7.53 -14.60 -9.28
N THR A 51 -6.90 -15.61 -9.87
CA THR A 51 -7.46 -16.96 -10.02
C THR A 51 -7.44 -17.71 -8.69
N PRO A 52 -8.24 -18.79 -8.50
CA PRO A 52 -8.24 -19.60 -7.28
C PRO A 52 -6.90 -20.26 -6.96
N CYS A 53 -6.02 -20.43 -7.96
CA CYS A 53 -4.66 -20.91 -7.75
C CYS A 53 -3.67 -19.81 -7.32
N GLY A 54 -4.13 -18.57 -7.11
CA GLY A 54 -3.35 -17.46 -6.58
C GLY A 54 -2.63 -16.60 -7.62
N HIS A 55 -2.77 -16.90 -8.91
CA HIS A 55 -2.12 -16.14 -9.97
C HIS A 55 -3.02 -15.01 -10.48
N THR A 56 -2.42 -13.84 -10.74
CA THR A 56 -3.12 -12.61 -11.11
C THR A 56 -2.86 -12.24 -12.57
N TYR A 57 -3.89 -11.75 -13.24
CA TYR A 57 -3.88 -11.35 -14.65
C TYR A 57 -4.74 -10.11 -14.85
N CYS A 58 -4.58 -9.40 -15.97
CA CYS A 58 -5.59 -8.43 -16.39
C CYS A 58 -6.91 -9.15 -16.69
N ARG A 59 -8.06 -8.56 -16.32
CA ARG A 59 -9.39 -9.13 -16.58
C ARG A 59 -9.56 -9.63 -18.02
N GLU A 60 -9.33 -8.76 -18.99
CA GLU A 60 -9.48 -9.10 -20.41
C GLU A 60 -8.47 -10.16 -20.86
N CYS A 61 -7.28 -10.21 -20.25
CA CYS A 61 -6.27 -11.19 -20.62
C CYS A 61 -6.67 -12.59 -20.16
N ILE A 62 -7.14 -12.73 -18.91
CA ILE A 62 -7.56 -14.02 -18.40
C ILE A 62 -8.88 -14.49 -19.04
N GLU A 63 -9.82 -13.59 -19.32
CA GLU A 63 -11.03 -13.92 -20.11
C GLU A 63 -10.64 -14.54 -21.46
N ARG A 64 -9.82 -13.83 -22.26
CA ARG A 64 -9.30 -14.35 -23.54
C ARG A 64 -8.60 -15.69 -23.39
N SER A 65 -7.73 -15.84 -22.39
CA SER A 65 -6.98 -17.10 -22.18
C SER A 65 -7.91 -18.28 -21.89
N LEU A 66 -8.95 -18.07 -21.07
CA LEU A 66 -9.89 -19.10 -20.67
C LEU A 66 -10.86 -19.51 -21.79
N PHE A 67 -11.10 -18.65 -22.79
CA PHE A 67 -11.85 -19.03 -23.99
C PHE A 67 -11.15 -20.14 -24.79
N TYR A 68 -9.82 -20.17 -24.80
CA TYR A 68 -9.04 -21.20 -25.52
C TYR A 68 -8.68 -22.39 -24.64
N ASN A 69 -8.29 -22.15 -23.38
CA ASN A 69 -7.85 -23.21 -22.48
C ASN A 69 -8.20 -22.83 -21.04
N LYS A 70 -9.11 -23.60 -20.40
CA LYS A 70 -9.54 -23.40 -19.02
C LYS A 70 -8.51 -23.87 -17.99
N LYS A 71 -7.27 -23.42 -18.13
CA LYS A 71 -6.16 -23.69 -17.20
C LYS A 71 -5.37 -22.41 -16.94
N CYS A 72 -4.78 -22.35 -15.75
CA CYS A 72 -3.86 -21.27 -15.41
C CYS A 72 -2.62 -21.29 -16.32
N ALA A 73 -2.25 -20.15 -16.89
CA ALA A 73 -1.08 -20.03 -17.77
C ALA A 73 0.27 -20.17 -17.03
N LEU A 74 0.27 -20.06 -15.70
CA LEU A 74 1.49 -20.15 -14.88
C LEU A 74 1.68 -21.52 -14.23
N CYS A 75 0.62 -22.12 -13.68
CA CYS A 75 0.72 -23.37 -12.93
C CYS A 75 -0.14 -24.51 -13.48
N LEU A 76 -0.86 -24.29 -14.58
CA LEU A 76 -1.69 -25.28 -15.28
C LEU A 76 -2.86 -25.87 -14.46
N SER A 77 -3.13 -25.35 -13.26
CA SER A 77 -4.31 -25.71 -12.47
C SER A 77 -5.60 -25.50 -13.27
N SER A 78 -6.57 -26.41 -13.12
CA SER A 78 -7.87 -26.31 -13.79
C SER A 78 -8.64 -25.08 -13.31
N LEU A 79 -9.26 -24.38 -14.25
CA LEU A 79 -10.11 -23.21 -14.04
C LEU A 79 -11.50 -23.43 -14.65
N GLU A 80 -11.98 -24.69 -14.71
CA GLU A 80 -13.24 -25.05 -15.36
C GLU A 80 -14.47 -24.32 -14.82
N ASN A 81 -14.50 -24.08 -13.50
CA ASN A 81 -15.59 -23.40 -12.77
C ASN A 81 -15.29 -21.93 -12.47
N PHE A 82 -14.20 -21.38 -13.00
CA PHE A 82 -13.83 -20.00 -12.75
C PHE A 82 -14.47 -19.08 -13.79
N ASN A 83 -15.36 -18.19 -13.35
CA ASN A 83 -16.02 -17.20 -14.20
C ASN A 83 -15.57 -15.79 -13.83
N VAL A 84 -14.84 -15.15 -14.74
CA VAL A 84 -14.31 -13.79 -14.53
C VAL A 84 -15.42 -12.76 -14.42
N ALA A 85 -16.55 -12.97 -15.10
CA ALA A 85 -17.66 -12.01 -15.13
C ALA A 85 -18.26 -11.72 -13.74
N GLU A 86 -18.23 -12.69 -12.83
CA GLU A 86 -18.80 -12.58 -11.49
C GLU A 86 -17.88 -11.84 -10.51
N ILE A 87 -16.62 -11.63 -10.89
CA ILE A 87 -15.63 -10.96 -10.05
C ILE A 87 -15.75 -9.46 -10.30
N SER A 88 -16.53 -8.76 -9.48
CA SER A 88 -16.58 -7.30 -9.49
C SER A 88 -15.63 -6.73 -8.44
N CYS A 89 -14.97 -5.63 -8.78
CA CYS A 89 -14.16 -4.85 -7.85
C CYS A 89 -15.14 -4.10 -6.93
N GLU A 90 -15.65 -4.77 -5.90
CA GLU A 90 -16.39 -4.04 -4.86
C GLU A 90 -15.41 -3.05 -4.25
N SER A 91 -15.78 -1.77 -4.33
CA SER A 91 -14.99 -0.61 -3.97
C SER A 91 -14.19 -0.85 -2.69
N VAL A 92 -12.87 -0.67 -2.77
CA VAL A 92 -12.02 -0.50 -1.59
C VAL A 92 -12.73 0.52 -0.70
N PRO A 93 -13.16 0.19 0.53
CA PRO A 93 -13.69 1.20 1.43
C PRO A 93 -12.61 2.27 1.55
N GLU A 94 -12.98 3.50 1.18
CA GLU A 94 -12.12 4.66 1.32
C GLU A 94 -11.59 4.68 2.76
N VAL A 95 -10.31 4.33 2.94
CA VAL A 95 -9.66 4.47 4.23
C VAL A 95 -9.47 5.95 4.43
N GLN A 96 -10.46 6.59 5.03
CA GLN A 96 -10.34 7.96 5.50
C GLN A 96 -9.15 8.02 6.45
N PRO A 97 -8.10 8.80 6.17
CA PRO A 97 -7.08 9.03 7.15
C PRO A 97 -7.71 9.90 8.25
N GLN A 98 -8.25 9.26 9.30
CA GLN A 98 -8.61 9.94 10.54
C GLN A 98 -7.32 10.30 11.27
N GLY A 99 -6.63 11.30 10.72
CA GLY A 99 -5.66 12.08 11.47
C GLY A 99 -6.40 12.97 12.45
N GLU A 100 -6.91 12.42 13.55
CA GLU A 100 -7.12 13.24 14.73
C GLU A 100 -5.75 13.54 15.35
N VAL A 101 -5.15 14.64 14.88
CA VAL A 101 -4.21 15.36 15.72
C VAL A 101 -5.03 15.76 16.95
N LEU A 102 -4.79 15.07 18.07
CA LEU A 102 -5.34 15.41 19.37
C LEU A 102 -4.85 16.83 19.72
N LYS A 103 -5.63 17.83 19.31
CA LYS A 103 -5.46 19.20 19.74
C LYS A 103 -6.08 19.26 21.14
N GLN A 104 -5.19 19.51 22.11
CA GLN A 104 -5.45 20.29 23.32
C GLN A 104 -6.35 19.69 24.41
N SER A 105 -5.71 19.46 25.56
CA SER A 105 -6.16 19.97 26.86
C SER A 105 -4.91 20.09 27.73
N GLY A 106 -4.44 21.24 28.24
CA GLY A 106 -5.11 22.45 28.68
C GLY A 106 -4.83 22.60 30.17
N VAL A 107 -4.08 23.63 30.60
CA VAL A 107 -4.27 24.32 31.90
C VAL A 107 -3.49 25.64 31.93
N LEU A 108 -4.24 26.70 31.63
CA LEU A 108 -4.40 27.95 32.38
C LEU A 108 -3.38 28.25 33.50
N ALA A 109 -2.65 29.36 33.36
CA ALA A 109 -2.47 30.33 34.44
C ALA A 109 -2.13 31.68 33.81
N GLY A 110 -3.14 32.54 33.69
CA GLY A 110 -2.93 33.95 33.44
C GLY A 110 -2.54 34.64 34.75
N THR A 111 -1.55 35.52 34.68
CA THR A 111 -1.61 36.85 35.31
C THR A 111 -0.77 37.77 34.41
N SER A 112 -1.40 38.86 33.96
CA SER A 112 -0.76 39.95 33.24
C SER A 112 -0.56 41.15 34.18
N PRO A 113 0.32 42.09 33.81
CA PRO A 113 0.97 42.99 34.75
C PRO A 113 0.23 44.32 34.93
N THR A 114 0.36 44.88 36.12
CA THR A 114 0.32 46.32 36.41
C THR A 114 1.19 46.57 37.63
#